data_AF-A0A935RVS9-F1
#
_entry.id   AF-A0A935RVS9-F1
#
_cell.length_a   1.000
_cell.length_b   1.000
_cell.length_c   1.000
_cell.angle_alpha   90.00
_cell.angle_beta   90.00
_cell.angle_gamma   90.00
#
_symmetry.space_group_name_H-M   'P 1'
#
loop_
_entity.id
_entity.type
_entity.pdbx_description
1 polymer ?
#
loop_
_entity_poly.entity_id
_entity_poly.type
_entity_poly.pdbx_seq_one_letter_code
_entity_poly.pdbx_strand_id
1 'polypeptide(L)'
;MTFLSDTISVFETGSLFMTSTVFGATCEHRPFASFIHSCVARHQSGDWGDCCPDDAALNDAALLDGGRVFSVYMIRQVSIL
;
A
#
# COMPACT_ATOMS: atom_id res chain seq x y z
N MET A 1 4.10 -6.09 -18.97
CA MET A 1 4.23 -5.74 -17.54
C MET A 1 4.45 -4.25 -17.47
N THR A 2 3.40 -3.49 -17.19
CA THR A 2 3.46 -2.04 -17.12
C THR A 2 4.02 -1.67 -15.75
N PHE A 3 5.26 -1.18 -15.70
CA PHE A 3 5.80 -0.58 -14.50
C PHE A 3 5.03 0.71 -14.23
N LEU A 4 4.50 0.86 -13.02
CA LEU A 4 3.93 2.11 -12.52
C LEU A 4 5.10 3.08 -12.28
N SER A 5 5.56 3.72 -13.35
CA SER A 5 6.84 4.46 -13.37
C SER A 5 6.75 5.91 -12.89
N ASP A 6 5.59 6.38 -12.42
CA ASP A 6 5.37 7.80 -12.06
C ASP A 6 5.26 8.07 -10.55
N THR A 7 5.52 7.07 -9.71
CA THR A 7 5.49 7.24 -8.24
C THR A 7 6.90 7.45 -7.68
N ILE A 8 7.10 8.56 -6.96
CA ILE A 8 8.27 8.75 -6.09
C ILE A 8 8.30 7.57 -5.11
N SER A 9 9.34 6.75 -5.17
CA SER A 9 9.49 5.55 -4.36
C SER A 9 10.66 5.70 -3.40
N VAL A 10 10.44 5.38 -2.13
CA VAL A 10 11.45 5.48 -1.06
C VAL A 10 12.17 4.15 -0.79
N PHE A 11 11.68 3.04 -1.36
CA PHE A 11 12.33 1.71 -1.36
C PHE A 11 11.77 0.82 -2.48
N GLU A 12 12.56 -0.16 -2.92
CA GLU A 12 12.12 -1.14 -3.92
C GLU A 12 11.21 -2.22 -3.29
N THR A 13 10.02 -2.43 -3.86
CA THR A 13 9.08 -3.45 -3.37
C THR A 13 9.39 -4.87 -3.85
N GLY A 14 10.27 -5.02 -4.84
CA GLY A 14 10.49 -6.30 -5.51
C GLY A 14 9.20 -6.88 -6.10
N SER A 15 8.94 -8.15 -5.82
CA SER A 15 7.71 -8.83 -6.29
C SER A 15 6.53 -8.59 -5.35
N LEU A 16 5.41 -8.15 -5.91
CA LEU A 16 4.16 -7.98 -5.16
C LEU A 16 3.32 -9.26 -5.21
N PHE A 17 2.81 -9.65 -4.05
CA PHE A 17 1.92 -10.80 -3.89
C PHE A 17 0.66 -10.38 -3.14
N MET A 18 -0.43 -11.09 -3.41
CA MET A 18 -1.70 -10.93 -2.69
C MET A 18 -2.36 -12.29 -2.51
N THR A 19 -3.18 -12.44 -1.46
CA THR A 19 -3.94 -13.67 -1.25
C THR A 19 -4.99 -13.86 -2.35
N SER A 20 -5.31 -15.10 -2.70
CA SER A 20 -6.20 -15.43 -3.81
C SER A 20 -7.56 -14.75 -3.71
N THR A 21 -8.14 -14.68 -2.51
CA THR A 21 -9.43 -14.02 -2.26
C THR A 21 -9.35 -12.51 -2.48
N VAL A 22 -8.25 -11.86 -2.07
CA VAL A 22 -8.06 -10.42 -2.31
C VAL A 22 -7.87 -10.16 -3.79
N PHE A 23 -7.09 -10.99 -4.50
CA PHE A 23 -6.95 -10.90 -5.96
C PHE A 23 -8.30 -11.03 -6.66
N GLY A 24 -9.09 -12.05 -6.33
CA GLY A 24 -10.43 -12.25 -6.90
C GLY A 24 -11.32 -11.01 -6.72
N ALA A 25 -11.34 -10.43 -5.52
CA ALA A 25 -12.08 -9.21 -5.24
C ALA A 25 -11.61 -8.01 -6.09
N THR A 26 -10.31 -7.89 -6.38
CA THR A 26 -9.81 -6.84 -7.30
C THR A 26 -10.26 -7.06 -8.74
N CYS A 27 -10.38 -8.31 -9.20
CA CYS A 27 -10.88 -8.61 -10.55
C CYS A 27 -12.37 -8.29 -10.69
N GLU A 28 -13.15 -8.49 -9.63
CA GLU A 28 -14.61 -8.34 -9.64
C GLU A 28 -15.08 -6.90 -9.35
N HIS A 29 -14.34 -6.15 -8.53
CA HIS A 29 -14.80 -4.85 -8.03
C HIS A 29 -13.79 -3.72 -8.32
N ARG A 30 -14.02 -2.95 -9.40
CA ARG A 30 -13.11 -1.87 -9.84
C ARG A 30 -12.76 -0.84 -8.75
N PRO A 31 -13.70 -0.34 -7.92
CA PRO A 31 -13.32 0.57 -6.83
C PRO A 31 -12.37 -0.06 -5.82
N PHE A 32 -12.50 -1.36 -5.56
CA PHE A 32 -11.60 -2.08 -4.65
C PHE A 32 -10.22 -2.25 -5.28
N ALA A 33 -10.15 -2.59 -6.57
CA ALA A 33 -8.88 -2.62 -7.31
C ALA A 33 -8.16 -1.28 -7.29
N SER A 34 -8.91 -0.17 -7.52
CA SER A 34 -8.36 1.18 -7.44
C SER A 34 -7.84 1.49 -6.05
N PHE A 35 -8.56 1.08 -5.01
CA PHE A 35 -8.11 1.24 -3.62
C PHE A 35 -6.81 0.49 -3.35
N ILE A 36 -6.70 -0.78 -3.75
CA ILE A 36 -5.47 -1.59 -3.59
C ILE A 36 -4.30 -0.96 -4.34
N HIS A 37 -4.53 -0.49 -5.58
CA HIS A 37 -3.50 0.21 -6.35
C HIS A 37 -3.01 1.49 -5.63
N SER A 38 -3.93 2.29 -5.09
CA SER A 38 -3.57 3.45 -4.28
C SER A 38 -2.81 3.08 -3.00
N CYS A 39 -3.15 1.98 -2.34
CA CYS A 39 -2.42 1.50 -1.16
C CYS A 39 -0.97 1.17 -1.51
N VAL A 40 -0.72 0.46 -2.61
CA VAL A 40 0.64 0.12 -3.07
C VAL A 40 1.44 1.38 -3.40
N ALA A 41 0.85 2.31 -4.13
CA ALA A 41 1.50 3.58 -4.48
C ALA A 41 1.88 4.40 -3.23
N ARG A 42 0.98 4.48 -2.24
CA ARG A 42 1.23 5.15 -0.96
C ARG A 42 2.33 4.47 -0.16
N HIS A 43 2.30 3.15 -0.08
CA HIS A 43 3.33 2.37 0.61
C HIS A 43 4.72 2.64 0.01
N GLN A 44 4.81 2.64 -1.32
CA GLN A 44 6.04 2.94 -2.04
C GLN A 44 6.55 4.36 -1.80
N SER A 45 5.66 5.33 -1.59
CA SER A 45 6.02 6.74 -1.36
C SER A 45 6.33 7.09 0.10
N GLY A 46 6.31 6.11 1.02
CA GLY A 46 6.52 6.37 2.44
C GLY A 46 5.28 6.86 3.19
N ASP A 47 4.08 6.74 2.59
CA ASP A 47 2.83 7.03 3.28
C ASP A 47 2.33 5.77 3.99
N TRP A 48 2.57 5.71 5.30
CA TRP A 48 2.24 4.56 6.15
C TRP A 48 0.75 4.41 6.49
N GLY A 49 -0.09 5.32 5.99
CA GLY A 49 -1.54 5.26 6.14
C GLY A 49 -2.01 5.50 7.57
N ASP A 50 -2.79 4.54 8.07
CA ASP A 50 -3.44 4.58 9.38
C ASP A 50 -2.59 3.92 10.49
N CYS A 51 -1.29 3.71 10.26
CA CYS A 51 -0.34 3.32 11.32
C CYS A 51 -0.36 4.33 12.47
N CYS A 52 -0.15 3.85 13.71
CA CYS A 52 0.06 4.76 14.83
C CYS A 52 1.42 5.49 14.69
N PRO A 53 1.64 6.62 15.39
CA PRO A 53 2.86 7.39 15.25
C PRO A 53 4.15 6.59 15.52
N ASP A 54 4.12 5.70 16.52
CA ASP A 54 5.28 4.88 16.87
C ASP A 54 5.61 3.87 15.76
N ASP A 55 4.60 3.23 15.17
CA ASP A 55 4.77 2.29 14.04
C ASP A 55 5.29 3.01 12.78
N ALA A 56 4.77 4.21 12.52
CA ALA A 56 5.22 5.05 11.41
C ALA A 56 6.71 5.43 11.57
N ALA A 57 7.14 5.80 12.78
CA ALA A 57 8.53 6.11 13.06
C ALA A 57 9.45 4.87 12.91
N LEU A 58 8.96 3.68 13.27
CA LEU A 58 9.69 2.43 13.05
C LEU A 58 9.87 2.12 11.56
N ASN A 59 8.89 2.43 10.71
CA ASN A 59 9.07 2.32 9.26
C ASN A 59 10.15 3.28 8.76
N ASP A 60 10.15 4.53 9.22
CA ASP A 60 11.16 5.52 8.80
C ASP A 60 12.58 5.08 9.20
N ALA A 61 12.74 4.49 10.39
CA ALA A 61 14.00 3.91 10.82
C ALA A 61 14.39 2.69 9.96
N ALA A 62 13.42 1.82 9.63
CA ALA A 62 13.64 0.64 8.81
C ALA A 62 14.15 0.97 7.39
N LEU A 63 13.80 2.15 6.85
CA LEU A 63 14.35 2.62 5.57
C LEU A 63 15.86 2.88 5.61
N LEU A 64 16.42 3.17 6.79
CA LEU A 64 17.84 3.48 6.96
C LEU A 64 18.69 2.24 7.25
N ASP A 65 18.14 1.29 8.02
CA ASP A 65 18.87 0.11 8.49
C ASP A 65 18.53 -1.18 7.72
N GLY A 66 17.58 -1.12 6.77
CA GLY A 66 17.14 -2.25 5.96
C GLY A 66 16.15 -3.17 6.69
N GLY A 67 15.48 -2.66 7.73
CA GLY A 67 14.42 -3.34 8.44
C GLY A 67 13.17 -3.60 7.61
N ARG A 68 12.15 -4.18 8.26
CA ARG A 68 10.85 -4.44 7.63
C ARG A 68 9.93 -3.23 7.82
N VAL A 69 9.33 -2.77 6.71
CA VAL A 69 8.25 -1.78 6.72
C VAL A 69 6.88 -2.45 6.61
N PHE A 70 5.86 -1.82 7.19
CA PHE A 70 4.46 -2.21 6.97
C PHE A 70 3.55 -0.97 6.93
N SER A 71 2.36 -1.11 6.37
CA SER A 71 1.40 -0.01 6.32
C SER A 71 -0.02 -0.52 6.54
N VAL A 72 -0.87 0.35 7.05
CA VAL A 72 -2.28 0.04 7.32
C VAL A 72 -3.12 1.02 6.51
N TYR A 73 -4.11 0.52 5.77
CA TYR A 73 -5.03 1.37 5.02
C TYR A 73 -6.47 0.92 5.25
N MET A 74 -7.29 1.84 5.76
CA MET A 74 -8.69 1.60 6.01
C MET A 74 -9.52 1.89 4.77
N ILE A 75 -10.25 0.88 4.29
CA ILE A 75 -11.26 1.09 3.26
C ILE A 75 -12.46 1.82 3.88
N ARG A 76 -12.79 2.99 3.34
CA ARG A 76 -13.94 3.78 3.80
C ARG A 76 -15.15 3.43 2.94
N GLN A 77 -16.26 3.07 3.58
CA GLN A 77 -17.54 3.03 2.88
C GLN A 77 -17.98 4.46 2.59
N VAL A 78 -18.17 4.78 1.33
CA VAL A 78 -18.87 6.01 0.93
C VAL A 78 -20.35 5.69 0.94
N SER A 79 -21.05 6.15 1.97
CA SER A 79 -22.51 6.11 2.01
C SER A 79 -23.04 7.07 0.94
N ILE A 80 -23.69 6.53 -0.08
CA ILE A 80 -24.43 7.35 -1.06
C ILE A 80 -25.79 7.62 -0.41
N LEU A 81 -25.96 8.80 0.19
CA LEU A 81 -27.28 9.35 0.52
C LEU A 81 -27.95 9.89 -0.75
#